data_AF-A0A2S0KQ27-F1
#
_entry.id   AF-A0A2S0KQ27-F1
#
_cell.length_a   1.000
_cell.length_b   1.000
_cell.length_c   1.000
_cell.angle_alpha   90.00
_cell.angle_beta   90.00
_cell.angle_gamma   90.00
#
_symmetry.space_group_name_H-M   'P 1'
#
loop_
_entity.id
_entity.type
_entity.pdbx_description
1 polymer ?
#
loop_
_entity_poly.entity_id
_entity_poly.type
_entity_poly.pdbx_seq_one_letter_code
_entity_poly.pdbx_strand_id
1 'polypeptide(L)'
;MSGNLDDVENEANNITKKEEGINSNAGVDKETESTDKPDFEESLRELDKIVEELQRSDLALDRSMHLFRRGTELVQICKKQLNAAEHEVKELLADGNEIDYIPEN
;
A
#
# COMPACT_ATOMS: atom_id res chain seq x y z
N MET A 1 -10.38 -38.95 53.37
CA MET A 1 -9.38 -39.03 52.30
C MET A 1 -10.06 -38.44 51.07
N SER A 2 -9.81 -37.15 50.79
CA SER A 2 -8.95 -36.70 49.68
C SER A 2 -9.40 -37.29 48.34
N GLY A 3 -9.74 -36.53 47.32
CA GLY A 3 -9.83 -35.09 47.11
C GLY A 3 -10.46 -34.86 45.73
N ASN A 4 -11.05 -33.68 45.58
CA ASN A 4 -11.42 -32.93 44.37
C ASN A 4 -10.85 -33.52 43.05
N LEU A 5 -11.61 -33.75 41.97
CA LEU A 5 -12.48 -32.81 41.24
C LEU A 5 -11.87 -31.42 41.11
N ASP A 6 -10.63 -31.37 40.61
CA ASP A 6 -10.12 -30.19 39.90
C ASP A 6 -10.86 -30.16 38.55
N ASP A 7 -11.81 -29.24 38.38
CA ASP A 7 -11.58 -27.85 37.93
C ASP A 7 -11.13 -27.84 36.46
N VAL A 8 -12.06 -27.65 35.51
CA VAL A 8 -12.59 -26.35 35.05
C VAL A 8 -11.65 -25.73 33.98
N GLU A 9 -12.25 -25.52 32.80
CA GLU A 9 -11.87 -24.58 31.74
C GLU A 9 -10.54 -24.81 31.00
N ASN A 10 -10.61 -25.19 29.71
CA ASN A 10 -10.20 -24.20 28.70
C ASN A 10 -10.76 -24.45 27.28
N GLU A 11 -11.42 -23.40 26.78
CA GLU A 11 -11.53 -22.91 25.40
C GLU A 11 -11.98 -23.80 24.23
N ALA A 12 -13.27 -23.61 23.94
CA ALA A 12 -13.83 -23.24 22.64
C ALA A 12 -12.86 -22.96 21.47
N ASN A 13 -13.38 -23.30 20.28
CA ASN A 13 -13.02 -22.82 18.95
C ASN A 13 -11.97 -23.63 18.18
N ASN A 14 -12.42 -24.74 17.60
CA ASN A 14 -11.86 -25.21 16.34
C ASN A 14 -12.94 -25.40 15.28
N ILE A 15 -13.56 -24.29 14.89
CA ILE A 15 -14.33 -24.20 13.65
C ILE A 15 -13.93 -22.90 12.94
N THR A 16 -13.62 -23.02 11.65
CA THR A 16 -13.44 -21.97 10.64
C THR A 16 -11.99 -21.53 10.36
N LYS A 17 -11.25 -22.32 9.57
CA LYS A 17 -10.22 -21.80 8.66
C LYS A 17 -10.19 -22.60 7.35
N LYS A 18 -11.11 -22.28 6.45
CA LYS A 18 -10.92 -22.43 5.00
C LYS A 18 -12.04 -21.67 4.29
N GLU A 19 -11.76 -20.40 4.00
CA GLU A 19 -12.19 -19.63 2.82
C GLU A 19 -11.74 -18.18 3.02
N GLU A 20 -10.46 -17.92 2.79
CA GLU A 20 -9.98 -16.59 2.38
C GLU A 20 -9.41 -16.75 0.98
N GLY A 21 -10.30 -16.59 -0.01
CA GLY A 21 -9.92 -16.38 -1.38
C GLY A 21 -9.68 -14.89 -1.63
N ILE A 22 -8.47 -14.42 -1.35
CA ILE A 22 -7.84 -13.35 -2.12
C ILE A 22 -6.34 -13.68 -2.17
N ASN A 23 -5.96 -14.46 -3.19
CA ASN A 23 -4.57 -14.60 -3.59
C ASN A 23 -4.20 -13.37 -4.42
N SER A 24 -3.48 -12.43 -3.80
CA SER A 24 -2.64 -11.47 -4.52
C SER A 24 -1.17 -11.78 -4.22
N ASN A 25 -0.69 -12.91 -4.75
CA ASN A 25 0.72 -13.14 -4.94
C ASN A 25 1.16 -12.43 -6.23
N ALA A 26 1.87 -11.32 -6.07
CA ALA A 26 2.97 -10.96 -6.93
C ALA A 26 4.11 -10.52 -6.02
N GLY A 27 4.82 -11.50 -5.46
CA GLY A 27 6.18 -11.29 -5.01
C GLY A 27 7.03 -10.83 -6.19
N VAL A 28 7.64 -9.66 -6.03
CA VAL A 28 8.93 -9.34 -6.61
C VAL A 28 9.83 -8.99 -5.43
N ASP A 29 10.60 -10.01 -5.07
CA ASP A 29 12.04 -9.96 -4.79
C ASP A 29 12.55 -8.99 -3.72
N LYS A 30 13.06 -9.63 -2.66
CA LYS A 30 13.97 -9.08 -1.66
C LYS A 30 15.19 -8.45 -2.35
N GLU A 31 15.41 -7.16 -2.09
CA GLU A 31 16.75 -6.60 -1.88
C GLU A 31 16.67 -5.50 -0.82
N THR A 32 17.44 -5.69 0.23
CA THR A 32 17.50 -4.88 1.44
C THR A 32 18.37 -3.65 1.18
N GLU A 33 17.74 -2.50 0.93
CA GLU A 33 18.30 -1.21 1.27
C GLU A 33 17.23 -0.43 2.03
N SER A 34 17.56 -0.04 3.26
CA SER A 34 16.72 0.79 4.12
C SER A 34 16.60 2.18 3.51
N THR A 35 15.71 2.33 2.53
CA THR A 35 15.30 3.62 2.02
C THR A 35 14.11 4.07 2.86
N ASP A 36 14.32 5.14 3.64
CA ASP A 36 13.32 5.81 4.48
C ASP A 36 12.20 6.48 3.66
N LYS A 37 12.01 6.06 2.41
CA LYS A 37 11.03 6.57 1.46
C LYS A 37 10.07 5.44 1.10
N PRO A 38 8.76 5.66 1.20
CA PRO A 38 7.79 4.65 0.79
C PRO A 38 7.98 4.38 -0.71
N ASP A 39 7.94 3.10 -1.06
CA ASP A 39 7.97 2.64 -2.44
C ASP A 39 6.77 3.22 -3.22
N PHE A 40 6.89 3.38 -4.54
CA PHE A 40 5.83 3.94 -5.38
C PHE A 40 4.52 3.16 -5.22
N GLU A 41 4.60 1.83 -5.29
CA GLU A 41 3.46 0.93 -5.17
C GLU A 41 2.84 0.99 -3.78
N GLU A 42 3.64 1.17 -2.73
CA GLU A 42 3.13 1.35 -1.38
C GLU A 42 2.41 2.69 -1.20
N SER A 43 2.99 3.76 -1.73
CA SER A 43 2.40 5.10 -1.70
C SER A 43 1.06 5.14 -2.45
N LEU A 44 0.98 4.42 -3.57
CA LEU A 44 -0.25 4.30 -4.36
C LEU A 44 -1.32 3.49 -3.63
N ARG A 45 -0.97 2.33 -3.06
CA ARG A 45 -1.89 1.53 -2.24
C ARG A 45 -2.42 2.29 -1.03
N GLU A 46 -1.59 3.10 -0.38
CA GLU A 46 -2.04 3.93 0.74
C GLU A 46 -3.00 5.03 0.26
N LEU A 47 -2.70 5.66 -0.89
CA LEU A 47 -3.56 6.69 -1.48
C LEU A 47 -4.94 6.12 -1.82
N ASP A 48 -5.02 4.91 -2.39
CA ASP A 48 -6.29 4.25 -2.70
C ASP A 48 -7.14 4.05 -1.45
N LYS A 49 -6.54 3.54 -0.36
CA LYS A 49 -7.22 3.39 0.93
C LYS A 49 -7.73 4.71 1.49
N ILE A 50 -6.93 5.78 1.35
CA ILE A 50 -7.33 7.12 1.79
C ILE A 50 -8.54 7.60 0.98
N VAL A 51 -8.55 7.38 -0.34
CA VAL A 51 -9.69 7.75 -1.20
C VAL A 51 -10.93 6.96 -0.79
N GLU A 52 -10.81 5.66 -0.55
CA GLU A 52 -11.90 4.83 -0.03
C GLU A 52 -12.44 5.34 1.32
N GLU A 53 -11.55 5.68 2.26
CA GLU A 53 -11.95 6.25 3.56
C GLU A 53 -12.66 7.60 3.39
N LEU A 54 -12.17 8.48 2.51
CA LEU A 54 -12.75 9.80 2.24
C LEU A 54 -14.14 9.73 1.60
N GLN A 55 -14.49 8.63 0.93
CA GLN A 55 -15.81 8.42 0.32
C GLN A 55 -16.88 7.99 1.33
N ARG A 56 -16.49 7.64 2.57
CA ARG A 56 -17.43 7.22 3.59
C ARG A 56 -18.29 8.38 4.09
N SER A 57 -19.60 8.16 4.15
CA SER A 57 -20.57 9.16 4.60
C SER A 57 -20.53 9.45 6.11
N ASP A 58 -19.87 8.60 6.91
CA ASP A 58 -19.78 8.68 8.36
C ASP A 58 -18.43 9.23 8.87
N LEU A 59 -17.64 9.84 8.00
CA LEU A 59 -16.30 10.31 8.33
C LEU A 59 -16.32 11.64 9.10
N ALA A 60 -15.69 11.66 10.27
CA ALA A 60 -15.52 12.88 11.06
C ALA A 60 -14.63 13.92 10.34
N LEU A 61 -14.95 15.21 10.49
CA LEU A 61 -14.26 16.32 9.81
C LEU A 61 -12.75 16.36 10.11
N ASP A 62 -12.34 16.19 11.37
CA ASP A 62 -10.92 16.19 11.71
C ASP A 62 -10.18 15.04 11.01
N ARG A 63 -10.81 13.87 10.96
CA ARG A 63 -10.26 12.70 10.25
C ARG A 63 -10.17 12.95 8.75
N SER A 64 -11.18 13.57 8.13
CA SER A 64 -11.14 13.89 6.70
C SER A 64 -10.03 14.89 6.37
N MET A 65 -9.76 15.86 7.26
CA MET A 65 -8.64 16.79 7.10
C MET A 65 -7.27 16.09 7.21
N HIS A 66 -7.12 15.16 8.15
CA HIS A 66 -5.90 14.36 8.27
C HIS A 66 -5.66 13.49 7.04
N LEU A 67 -6.68 12.77 6.58
CA LEU A 67 -6.64 11.93 5.39
C LEU A 67 -6.34 12.74 4.14
N PHE A 68 -6.96 13.92 3.98
CA PHE A 68 -6.69 14.81 2.86
C PHE A 68 -5.23 15.26 2.84
N ARG A 69 -4.68 15.71 3.98
CA ARG A 69 -3.26 16.10 4.06
C ARG A 69 -2.35 14.95 3.67
N ARG A 70 -2.56 13.76 4.23
CA ARG A 70 -1.77 12.58 3.89
C ARG A 70 -1.89 12.22 2.41
N GLY A 71 -3.11 12.23 1.87
CA GLY A 71 -3.36 12.00 0.44
C GLY A 71 -2.60 12.99 -0.45
N THR A 72 -2.58 14.28 -0.09
CA THR A 72 -1.80 15.27 -0.84
C THR A 72 -0.30 15.01 -0.77
N GLU A 73 0.23 14.58 0.37
CA GLU A 73 1.66 14.20 0.50
C GLU A 73 2.00 13.00 -0.38
N LEU A 74 1.18 11.96 -0.37
CA LEU A 74 1.36 10.76 -1.20
C LEU A 74 1.31 11.09 -2.70
N VAL A 75 0.37 11.94 -3.13
CA VAL A 75 0.32 12.40 -4.53
C VAL A 75 1.62 13.10 -4.93
N GLN A 76 2.20 13.93 -4.06
CA GLN A 76 3.47 14.59 -4.34
C GLN A 76 4.63 13.58 -4.41
N ILE A 77 4.63 12.56 -3.55
CA ILE A 77 5.62 11.48 -3.56
C ILE A 77 5.53 10.71 -4.88
N CYS A 78 4.34 10.24 -5.27
CA CYS A 78 4.13 9.50 -6.52
C CYS A 78 4.56 10.31 -7.75
N LYS A 79 4.18 11.59 -7.81
CA LYS A 79 4.59 12.49 -8.91
C LYS A 79 6.10 12.63 -9.01
N LYS A 80 6.80 12.79 -7.88
CA LYS A 80 8.27 12.88 -7.89
C LYS A 80 8.93 11.61 -8.41
N GLN A 81 8.41 10.45 -8.04
CA GLN A 81 8.92 9.16 -8.50
C GLN A 81 8.67 8.97 -10.00
N LEU A 82 7.46 9.29 -10.49
CA LEU A 82 7.14 9.23 -11.92
C LEU A 82 8.01 10.18 -12.75
N ASN A 83 8.20 11.41 -12.28
CA ASN A 83 9.07 12.37 -12.98
C ASN A 83 10.53 11.91 -13.04
N ALA A 84 11.03 11.27 -11.98
CA ALA A 84 12.38 10.71 -11.96
C ALA A 84 12.51 9.56 -12.97
N ALA A 85 11.55 8.63 -12.98
CA ALA A 85 11.52 7.54 -13.95
C ALA A 85 11.39 8.05 -15.39
N GLU A 86 10.56 9.06 -15.65
CA GLU A 86 10.43 9.68 -16.97
C GLU A 86 11.75 10.32 -17.42
N HIS A 87 12.47 10.99 -16.51
CA HIS A 87 13.76 11.58 -16.81
C HIS A 87 14.80 10.51 -17.17
N GLU A 88 14.88 9.44 -16.38
CA GLU A 88 15.79 8.32 -16.63
C GLU A 88 15.52 7.67 -17.99
N VAL A 89 14.24 7.45 -18.33
CA VAL A 89 13.85 6.95 -19.65
C VAL A 89 14.30 7.91 -20.76
N LYS A 90 14.14 9.22 -20.59
CA LYS A 90 14.59 10.22 -21.57
C LYS A 90 16.11 10.21 -21.77
N GLU A 91 16.89 10.10 -20.70
CA GLU A 91 18.35 10.00 -20.78
C GLU A 91 18.78 8.74 -21.54
N LEU A 92 18.18 7.58 -21.22
CA LEU A 92 18.46 6.32 -21.89
C LEU A 92 18.11 6.35 -23.39
N LEU A 93 17.04 7.05 -23.77
CA LEU A 93 16.65 7.21 -25.18
C LEU A 93 17.58 8.19 -25.92
N ALA A 94 17.98 9.28 -25.27
CA ALA A 94 18.88 10.28 -25.84
C ALA A 94 20.28 9.69 -26.16
N ASP A 95 20.73 8.72 -25.38
CA ASP A 95 22.06 8.11 -25.52
C ASP A 95 22.15 6.98 -26.56
N GLY A 96 21.03 6.51 -27.16
CA GLY A 96 21.09 5.24 -27.89
C GLY A 96 20.17 4.99 -29.09
N ASN A 97 19.04 5.67 -29.26
CA ASN A 97 18.22 5.55 -30.49
C ASN A 97 17.12 6.60 -30.47
N GLU A 98 17.01 7.32 -31.58
CA GLU A 98 15.97 8.31 -31.87
C GLU A 98 14.59 7.62 -31.89
N ILE A 99 13.99 7.42 -30.71
CA ILE A 99 12.57 7.09 -30.61
C ILE A 99 11.84 8.43 -30.49
N ASP A 100 11.10 8.76 -31.54
CA ASP A 100 10.28 9.97 -31.67
C ASP A 100 9.13 9.89 -30.64
N TYR A 101 9.43 10.21 -29.38
CA TYR A 101 8.45 10.27 -28.30
C TYR A 101 7.60 11.52 -28.50
N ILE A 102 6.37 11.32 -29.00
CA ILE A 102 5.36 12.37 -29.12
C ILE A 102 4.48 12.30 -27.84
N PRO A 103 4.67 13.18 -26.84
CA PRO A 103 3.73 13.24 -25.72
C PRO A 103 2.39 13.77 -26.23
N GLU A 104 1.33 12.95 -26.19
CA GLU A 104 -0.04 13.41 -26.46
C GLU A 104 -0.48 14.39 -25.37
N ASN A 105 -0.90 15.59 -25.78
CA ASN A 105 -1.68 16.52 -24.97
C ASN A 105 -2.89 17.02 -25.76
#